data_AF-A0A3A8Y846-F1
#
_entry.id   AF-A0A3A8Y846-F1
#
_cell.length_a   1.000
_cell.length_b   1.000
_cell.length_c   1.000
_cell.angle_alpha   90.00
_cell.angle_beta   90.00
_cell.angle_gamma   90.00
#
_symmetry.space_group_name_H-M   'P 1'
#
loop_
_entity.id
_entity.type
_entity.pdbx_description
1 polymer ?
#
loop_
_entity_poly.entity_id
_entity_poly.type
_entity_poly.pdbx_seq_one_letter_code
_entity_poly.pdbx_strand_id
1 'polypeptide(L)'
;MDNILEKYVGNLPSFISFLEKEWGWEITYSEDGQQLLVDENKDFCVCPIANNIQGKASGKLCNCSEKFAEQIFSRVCQKNINAKVKRSVLRDGQSCIYEISGL
;
A
#
# COMPACT_ATOMS: atom_id res chain seq x y z
N MET A 1 -8.69 -7.43 9.60
CA MET A 1 -7.80 -6.31 9.24
C MET A 1 -7.61 -5.39 10.45
N ASP A 2 -8.71 -4.98 11.08
CA ASP A 2 -8.72 -4.15 12.29
C ASP A 2 -7.77 -4.64 13.40
N ASN A 3 -7.85 -5.91 13.80
CA ASN A 3 -7.02 -6.45 14.90
C ASN A 3 -5.49 -6.34 14.70
N ILE A 4 -5.01 -6.27 13.45
CA ILE A 4 -3.56 -6.08 13.18
C ILE A 4 -3.22 -4.60 13.28
N LEU A 5 -4.05 -3.73 12.67
CA LEU A 5 -3.82 -2.29 12.61
C LEU A 5 -3.92 -1.62 13.98
N GLU A 6 -4.78 -2.11 14.89
CA GLU A 6 -4.98 -1.52 16.22
C GLU A 6 -3.67 -1.34 17.00
N LYS A 7 -2.70 -2.25 16.83
CA LYS A 7 -1.41 -2.21 17.53
C LYS A 7 -0.51 -1.06 17.07
N TYR A 8 -0.82 -0.46 15.93
CA TYR A 8 0.01 0.54 15.27
C TYR A 8 -0.65 1.91 15.17
N VAL A 9 -1.89 2.06 15.66
CA VAL A 9 -2.60 3.34 15.66
C VAL A 9 -1.78 4.40 16.40
N GLY A 10 -1.52 5.53 15.74
CA GLY A 10 -0.69 6.61 16.24
C GLY A 10 0.83 6.36 16.15
N ASN A 11 1.26 5.23 15.59
CA ASN A 11 2.67 4.82 15.50
C ASN A 11 3.02 4.33 14.10
N LEU A 12 3.09 5.28 13.16
CA LEU A 12 3.50 5.02 11.78
C LEU A 12 4.89 4.35 11.66
N PRO A 13 5.94 4.74 12.42
CA PRO A 13 7.23 4.07 12.33
C PRO A 13 7.16 2.56 12.62
N SER A 14 6.42 2.16 13.66
CA SER A 14 6.26 0.74 13.99
C SER A 14 5.43 -0.01 12.96
N PHE A 15 4.45 0.67 12.35
CA PHE A 15 3.69 0.10 11.25
C PHE A 15 4.58 -0.16 10.02
N ILE A 16 5.41 0.81 9.65
CA ILE A 16 6.37 0.68 8.53
C ILE A 16 7.31 -0.49 8.79
N SER A 17 7.89 -0.60 9.99
CA SER A 17 8.72 -1.76 10.35
C SER A 17 7.99 -3.10 10.25
N PHE A 18 6.68 -3.15 10.52
CA PHE A 18 5.87 -4.35 10.32
C PHE A 18 5.72 -4.67 8.83
N LEU A 19 5.39 -3.67 8.00
CA LEU A 19 5.25 -3.86 6.55
C LEU A 19 6.56 -4.38 5.92
N GLU A 20 7.70 -3.82 6.32
CA GLU A 20 9.01 -4.25 5.84
C GLU A 20 9.35 -5.68 6.27
N LYS A 21 9.13 -6.03 7.55
CA LYS A 21 9.54 -7.34 8.10
C LYS A 21 8.60 -8.48 7.75
N GLU A 22 7.29 -8.24 7.89
CA GLU A 22 6.29 -9.30 7.78
C GLU A 22 5.73 -9.39 6.37
N TRP A 23 5.59 -8.26 5.66
CA TRP A 23 5.05 -8.24 4.31
C TRP A 23 6.15 -8.10 3.25
N GLY A 24 7.38 -7.80 3.65
CA GLY A 24 8.53 -7.64 2.73
C GLY A 24 8.44 -6.40 1.85
N TRP A 25 7.65 -5.39 2.25
CA TRP A 25 7.52 -4.15 1.47
C TRP A 25 8.77 -3.30 1.61
N GLU A 26 9.08 -2.49 0.60
CA GLU A 26 10.15 -1.50 0.64
C GLU A 26 9.54 -0.10 0.73
N ILE A 27 9.92 0.67 1.75
CA ILE A 27 9.30 1.97 2.05
C ILE A 27 10.36 3.05 2.07
N THR A 28 10.19 4.06 1.21
CA THR A 28 11.10 5.21 1.11
C THR A 28 10.36 6.48 1.48
N TYR A 29 10.94 7.28 2.38
CA TYR A 29 10.44 8.62 2.69
C TYR A 29 10.89 9.61 1.62
N SER A 30 10.04 10.57 1.25
CA SER A 30 10.47 11.76 0.52
C SER A 30 11.46 12.58 1.35
N GLU A 31 12.26 13.42 0.68
CA GLU A 31 13.25 14.28 1.34
C GLU A 31 12.62 15.24 2.37
N ASP A 32 11.38 15.67 2.14
CA ASP A 32 10.61 16.52 3.04
C ASP A 32 9.86 15.75 4.14
N GLY A 33 9.89 14.40 4.11
CA GLY A 33 9.20 13.52 5.04
C GLY A 33 7.67 13.55 4.95
N GLN A 34 7.09 14.25 3.97
CA GLN A 34 5.62 14.40 3.84
C GLN A 34 4.96 13.30 3.01
N GLN A 35 5.77 12.45 2.36
CA GLN A 35 5.31 11.41 1.45
C GLN A 35 6.10 10.11 1.67
N LEU A 36 5.45 8.99 1.36
CA LEU A 36 6.09 7.69 1.25
C LEU A 36 5.93 7.15 -0.16
N LEU A 37 6.98 6.55 -0.67
CA LEU A 37 6.90 5.59 -1.77
C LEU A 37 6.91 4.19 -1.16
N VAL A 38 5.85 3.43 -1.40
CA VAL A 38 5.65 2.09 -0.85
C VAL A 38 5.64 1.10 -2.00
N ASP A 39 6.67 0.26 -2.09
CA ASP A 39 6.78 -0.85 -3.04
C ASP A 39 6.41 -2.17 -2.33
N GLU A 40 5.44 -2.92 -2.84
CA GLU A 40 5.08 -4.22 -2.26
C GLU A 40 6.21 -5.27 -2.37
N ASN A 41 7.17 -5.01 -3.27
CA ASN A 41 8.33 -5.84 -3.57
C ASN A 41 7.94 -7.28 -3.94
N LYS A 42 6.96 -7.40 -4.85
CA LYS A 42 6.47 -8.68 -5.39
C LYS A 42 6.27 -8.55 -6.89
N ASP A 43 6.66 -9.58 -7.62
CA ASP A 43 6.46 -9.71 -9.07
C ASP A 43 5.09 -10.30 -9.44
N PHE A 44 4.22 -10.55 -8.45
CA PHE A 44 2.87 -11.07 -8.65
C PHE A 44 1.82 -10.26 -7.90
N CYS A 45 0.59 -10.24 -8.41
CA CYS A 45 -0.52 -9.50 -7.81
C CYS A 45 -1.16 -10.32 -6.68
N VAL A 46 -1.07 -9.82 -5.45
CA VAL A 46 -1.71 -10.43 -4.25
C VAL A 46 -3.20 -10.06 -4.11
N CYS A 47 -3.73 -9.21 -5.00
CA CYS A 47 -5.10 -8.71 -4.90
C CYS A 47 -6.11 -9.87 -4.99
N PRO A 48 -6.97 -10.08 -3.96
CA PRO A 48 -7.96 -11.15 -3.99
C PRO A 48 -8.93 -11.05 -5.17
N ILE A 49 -9.26 -9.81 -5.60
CA ILE A 49 -10.12 -9.57 -6.76
C ILE A 49 -9.45 -10.08 -8.03
N ALA A 50 -8.17 -9.74 -8.24
CA ALA A 50 -7.41 -10.16 -9.42
C ALA A 50 -7.24 -11.69 -9.47
N ASN A 51 -7.02 -12.31 -8.31
CA ASN A 51 -6.89 -13.76 -8.17
C ASN A 51 -8.23 -14.46 -8.53
N ASN A 52 -9.35 -13.95 -8.02
CA ASN A 52 -10.68 -14.53 -8.29
C ASN A 52 -11.10 -14.43 -9.77
N ILE A 53 -10.58 -13.45 -10.51
CA ILE A 53 -10.86 -13.30 -11.95
C ILE A 53 -9.74 -13.86 -12.84
N GLN A 54 -8.87 -14.70 -12.28
CA GLN A 54 -7.83 -15.47 -13.00
C GLN A 54 -6.96 -14.60 -13.91
N GLY A 55 -6.53 -13.42 -13.44
CA GLY A 55 -5.66 -12.55 -14.22
C GLY A 55 -6.33 -11.81 -15.38
N LYS A 56 -7.65 -11.91 -15.56
CA LYS A 56 -8.43 -11.08 -16.51
C LYS A 56 -8.72 -9.67 -15.99
N ALA A 57 -8.07 -9.30 -14.89
CA ALA A 57 -8.23 -8.03 -14.21
C ALA A 57 -7.67 -6.88 -15.05
N SER A 58 -8.49 -5.88 -15.38
CA SER A 58 -7.98 -4.65 -15.96
C SER A 58 -7.13 -3.89 -14.94
N GLY A 59 -6.02 -3.28 -15.36
CA GLY A 59 -5.23 -2.37 -14.52
C GLY A 59 -6.01 -1.16 -13.97
N LYS A 60 -7.22 -0.87 -14.49
CA LYS A 60 -8.17 0.10 -13.89
C LYS A 60 -8.68 -0.34 -12.52
N LEU A 61 -8.67 -1.65 -12.24
CA LEU A 61 -9.09 -2.20 -10.94
C LEU A 61 -8.13 -1.81 -9.81
N CYS A 62 -6.86 -1.49 -10.10
CA CYS A 62 -5.88 -1.11 -9.08
C CYS A 62 -6.28 0.13 -8.28
N ASN A 63 -7.26 0.93 -8.73
CA ASN A 63 -7.84 2.01 -7.94
C ASN A 63 -8.51 1.49 -6.64
N CYS A 64 -8.87 0.19 -6.57
CA CYS A 64 -9.32 -0.41 -5.30
C CYS A 64 -8.17 -0.54 -4.29
N SER A 65 -6.95 -0.80 -4.77
CA SER A 65 -5.75 -0.86 -3.94
C SER A 65 -5.36 0.52 -3.39
N GLU A 66 -5.65 1.60 -4.12
CA GLU A 66 -5.50 2.98 -3.61
C GLU A 66 -6.37 3.16 -2.36
N LYS A 67 -7.66 2.84 -2.44
CA LYS A 67 -8.59 2.97 -1.32
C LYS A 67 -8.19 2.10 -0.14
N PHE A 68 -7.67 0.91 -0.41
CA PHE A 68 -7.13 0.02 0.61
C PHE A 68 -5.94 0.65 1.35
N ALA A 69 -4.95 1.17 0.61
CA ALA A 69 -3.81 1.88 1.19
C ALA A 69 -4.26 3.13 1.97
N GLU A 70 -5.14 3.96 1.39
CA GLU A 70 -5.72 5.13 2.07
C GLU A 70 -6.33 4.76 3.43
N GLN A 71 -7.14 3.70 3.49
CA GLN A 71 -7.79 3.29 4.73
C GLN A 71 -6.79 2.86 5.80
N ILE A 72 -5.81 2.04 5.43
CA ILE A 72 -4.80 1.54 6.36
C ILE A 72 -3.96 2.70 6.91
N PHE A 73 -3.40 3.53 6.03
CA PHE A 73 -2.55 4.64 6.46
C PHE A 73 -3.35 5.69 7.20
N SER A 74 -4.61 5.97 6.81
CA SER A 74 -5.46 6.89 7.55
C SER A 74 -5.77 6.40 8.97
N ARG A 75 -6.01 5.09 9.13
CA ARG A 75 -6.24 4.48 10.45
C ARG A 75 -5.02 4.60 11.35
N VAL A 76 -3.84 4.31 10.80
CA VAL A 76 -2.55 4.36 11.53
C VAL A 76 -2.14 5.79 11.87
N CYS A 77 -2.24 6.72 10.92
CA CYS A 77 -1.87 8.13 11.10
C CYS A 77 -2.95 8.95 11.83
N GLN A 78 -4.14 8.38 12.08
CA GLN A 78 -5.28 9.05 12.71
C GLN A 78 -5.72 10.36 12.01
N LYS A 79 -5.55 10.40 10.68
CA LYS A 79 -5.98 11.51 9.82
C LYS A 79 -6.25 11.03 8.40
N ASN A 80 -6.82 11.88 7.56
CA ASN A 80 -7.07 11.55 6.16
C ASN A 80 -5.74 11.53 5.39
N ILE A 81 -5.37 10.35 4.90
CA ILE A 81 -4.20 10.11 4.05
C ILE A 81 -4.69 9.82 2.63
N ASN A 82 -3.98 10.35 1.64
CA ASN A 82 -4.20 10.01 0.24
C ASN A 82 -3.18 8.97 -0.23
N ALA A 83 -3.63 8.04 -1.07
CA ALA A 83 -2.76 7.07 -1.71
C ALA A 83 -3.04 7.03 -3.21
N LYS A 84 -1.98 6.91 -4.00
CA LYS A 84 -2.05 6.83 -5.46
C LYS A 84 -1.21 5.68 -5.97
N VAL A 85 -1.78 4.83 -6.83
CA VAL A 85 -1.04 3.76 -7.50
C VAL A 85 -0.18 4.39 -8.58
N LYS A 86 1.14 4.37 -8.37
CA LYS A 86 2.13 4.79 -9.35
C LYS A 86 2.45 3.67 -10.34
N ARG A 87 2.45 2.42 -9.85
CA ARG A 87 2.73 1.22 -10.63
C ARG A 87 1.93 0.02 -10.12
N SER A 88 1.66 -0.96 -10.98
CA SER A 88 1.02 -2.21 -10.57
C SER A 88 1.37 -3.35 -11.50
N VAL A 89 1.49 -4.56 -10.94
CA VAL A 89 1.70 -5.81 -11.68
C VAL A 89 0.74 -5.97 -12.86
N LEU A 90 -0.53 -5.61 -12.71
CA LEU A 90 -1.54 -5.74 -13.77
C LEU A 90 -1.36 -4.75 -14.95
N ARG A 91 -0.51 -3.73 -14.81
CA ARG A 91 -0.26 -2.70 -15.84
C ARG A 91 1.04 -2.96 -16.59
N ASP A 92 2.11 -3.37 -15.90
CA ASP A 92 3.44 -3.52 -16.51
C ASP A 92 4.22 -4.78 -16.08
N GLY A 93 3.59 -5.68 -15.30
CA GLY A 93 4.21 -6.94 -14.87
C GLY A 93 5.29 -6.79 -13.80
N GLN A 94 5.48 -5.60 -13.22
CA GLN A 94 6.43 -5.34 -12.13
C GLN A 94 5.71 -5.15 -10.80
N SER A 95 6.39 -4.74 -9.75
CA SER A 95 5.76 -4.57 -8.44
C SER A 95 4.73 -3.42 -8.38
N CYS A 96 3.80 -3.56 -7.44
CA CYS A 96 2.86 -2.50 -7.10
C CYS A 96 3.56 -1.41 -6.26
N ILE A 97 3.47 -0.17 -6.72
CA ILE A 97 4.02 1.00 -6.02
C ILE A 97 2.91 1.99 -5.73
N TYR A 98 2.84 2.43 -4.48
CA TYR A 98 1.95 3.47 -4.00
C TYR A 98 2.74 4.71 -3.57
N GLU A 99 2.19 5.87 -3.87
CA GLU A 99 2.58 7.14 -3.28
C GLU A 99 1.57 7.47 -2.18
N ILE A 100 2.05 7.59 -0.94
CA ILE A 100 1.26 7.95 0.23
C ILE A 100 1.58 9.40 0.57
N SER A 101 0.56 10.25 0.71
CA SER A 101 0.75 11.69 0.95
C SER A 101 -0.21 12.23 2.01
N GLY A 102 0.20 13.34 2.65
CA GLY A 102 -0.52 13.95 3.76
C GLY A 102 -0.09 13.45 5.13
N LEU A 103 1.15 12.91 5.23
CA LEU A 103 1.77 12.44 6.49
C LEU A 103 1.97 13.52 7.54
#